data_AF-A0A2U1PX97-F1
#
_entry.id   AF-A0A2U1PX97-F1
#
_cell.length_a   1.000
_cell.length_b   1.000
_cell.length_c   1.000
_cell.angle_alpha   90.00
_cell.angle_beta   90.00
_cell.angle_gamma   90.00
#
_symmetry.space_group_name_H-M   'P 1'
#
loop_
_entity.id
_entity.type
_entity.pdbx_description
1 polymer ?
#
loop_
_entity_poly.entity_id
_entity_poly.type
_entity_poly.pdbx_seq_one_letter_code
_entity_poly.pdbx_strand_id
1 'polypeptide(L)'
;MFRNDAILVGNGTNAFPSSDIQLFTVYAKYVTTDCSEADARKCLPTCLESSLIKQKVVMCDSNRYIEEVKIAGAIGYIVPNYGRNVSGIMPYPVAGLTTNALNLVKTYMNSTTVPQVQILKSEAMYNPSALRVA
;
A
#
# COMPACT_ATOMS: atom_id res chain seq x y z
N MET A 1 -3.52 -7.24 -9.99
CA MET A 1 -4.81 -7.96 -9.98
C MET A 1 -5.28 -8.22 -8.56
N PHE A 2 -6.44 -7.67 -8.23
CA PHE A 2 -7.27 -8.10 -7.09
C PHE A 2 -8.18 -9.24 -7.54
N ARG A 3 -8.66 -10.09 -6.63
CA ARG A 3 -9.59 -11.21 -6.91
C ARG A 3 -11.02 -10.78 -7.34
N ASN A 4 -11.16 -9.55 -7.87
CA ASN A 4 -12.36 -8.89 -8.39
C ASN A 4 -12.07 -8.09 -9.68
N ASP A 5 -11.00 -8.41 -10.41
CA ASP A 5 -10.56 -7.82 -11.69
C ASP A 5 -10.44 -6.28 -11.79
N ALA A 6 -10.60 -5.54 -10.69
CA ALA A 6 -10.38 -4.10 -10.65
C ALA A 6 -8.88 -3.78 -10.66
N ILE A 7 -8.43 -3.01 -11.66
CA ILE A 7 -7.09 -2.42 -11.72
C ILE A 7 -7.19 -0.97 -11.20
N LEU A 8 -6.46 -0.67 -10.13
CA LEU A 8 -6.34 0.69 -9.61
C LEU A 8 -4.98 1.26 -10.02
N VAL A 9 -5.00 2.39 -10.71
CA VAL A 9 -3.78 3.11 -11.08
C VAL A 9 -3.35 3.98 -9.90
N GLY A 10 -2.22 3.63 -9.30
CA GLY A 10 -1.57 4.40 -8.24
C GLY A 10 -0.43 5.26 -8.78
N ASN A 11 -0.02 6.26 -8.00
CA ASN A 11 1.19 7.01 -8.25
C ASN A 11 2.33 6.41 -7.39
N GLY A 12 3.40 5.98 -8.05
CA GLY A 12 4.58 5.38 -7.41
C GLY A 12 5.53 4.81 -8.45
N THR A 13 6.81 4.66 -8.11
CA THR A 13 7.84 4.02 -8.94
C THR A 13 8.17 2.69 -8.31
N ASN A 14 7.43 1.67 -8.71
CA ASN A 14 7.72 0.28 -8.44
C ASN A 14 8.67 -0.24 -9.52
N ALA A 15 9.97 -0.33 -9.20
CA ALA A 15 10.96 -0.91 -10.10
C ALA A 15 10.95 -2.45 -10.08
N PHE A 16 10.21 -3.07 -9.16
CA PHE A 16 10.14 -4.52 -9.04
C PHE A 16 9.38 -5.12 -10.23
N PRO A 17 9.84 -6.26 -10.79
CA PRO A 17 9.12 -6.95 -11.84
C PRO A 17 7.67 -7.22 -11.40
N SER A 18 6.71 -6.98 -12.30
CA SER A 18 5.36 -7.50 -12.11
C SER A 18 5.47 -9.00 -11.95
N SER A 19 4.94 -9.52 -10.84
CA SER A 19 4.88 -10.95 -10.56
C SER A 19 3.41 -11.36 -10.52
N ASP A 20 3.04 -12.47 -11.16
CA ASP A 20 1.68 -13.03 -11.11
C ASP A 20 1.27 -13.54 -9.72
N ILE A 21 2.19 -13.45 -8.75
CA ILE A 21 1.95 -13.84 -7.37
C ILE A 21 1.01 -12.83 -6.70
N GLN A 22 -0.13 -13.35 -6.26
CA GLN A 22 -1.03 -12.65 -5.35
C GLN A 22 -0.46 -12.70 -3.92
N LEU A 23 -0.27 -11.52 -3.33
CA LEU A 23 0.26 -11.36 -1.98
C LEU A 23 -0.88 -11.18 -0.99
N PHE A 24 -0.85 -11.91 0.12
CA PHE A 24 -1.77 -11.68 1.23
C PHE A 24 -1.62 -10.24 1.71
N THR A 25 -2.77 -9.61 1.94
CA THR A 25 -2.82 -8.20 2.32
C THR A 25 -3.56 -8.06 3.64
N VAL A 26 -3.13 -7.11 4.47
CA VAL A 26 -3.76 -6.85 5.76
C VAL A 26 -3.87 -5.36 6.01
N TYR A 27 -5.00 -4.95 6.58
CA TYR A 27 -5.20 -3.56 6.96
C TYR A 27 -4.64 -3.37 8.37
N ALA A 28 -3.81 -2.34 8.55
CA ALA A 28 -3.05 -2.11 9.76
C ALA A 28 -3.89 -2.09 11.06
N LYS A 29 -5.18 -1.72 10.97
CA LYS A 29 -6.10 -1.79 12.12
C LYS A 29 -6.28 -3.17 12.74
N TYR A 30 -5.94 -4.24 12.02
CA TYR A 30 -6.10 -5.63 12.45
C TYR A 30 -4.79 -6.29 12.90
N VAL A 31 -3.68 -5.55 12.92
CA VAL A 31 -2.34 -6.09 13.23
C VAL A 31 -1.70 -5.35 14.39
N THR A 32 -2.51 -5.02 15.39
CA THR A 32 -2.09 -4.39 16.65
C THR A 32 -2.67 -5.18 17.82
N THR A 33 -1.93 -5.27 18.91
CA THR A 33 -2.40 -5.76 20.21
C THR A 33 -2.54 -4.64 21.23
N ASP A 34 -1.65 -3.65 21.17
CA ASP A 34 -1.46 -2.68 22.27
C ASP A 34 -1.82 -1.24 21.91
N CYS A 35 -1.97 -0.93 20.61
CA CYS A 35 -2.35 0.41 20.16
C CYS A 35 -3.84 0.53 19.86
N SER A 36 -4.31 1.79 19.93
CA SER A 36 -5.63 2.15 19.44
C SER A 36 -5.77 1.82 17.95
N GLU A 37 -7.01 1.54 17.53
CA GLU A 37 -7.30 1.29 16.12
C GLU A 37 -6.84 2.47 15.23
N ALA A 38 -7.02 3.72 15.71
CA ALA A 38 -6.65 4.92 14.97
C ALA A 38 -5.14 5.04 14.74
N ASP A 39 -4.34 4.61 15.71
CA ASP A 39 -2.88 4.63 15.63
C ASP A 39 -2.36 3.48 14.77
N ALA A 40 -2.93 2.29 14.93
CA ALA A 40 -2.63 1.13 14.11
C ALA A 40 -2.95 1.40 12.63
N ARG A 41 -4.10 2.01 12.32
CA ARG A 41 -4.44 2.43 10.94
C ARG A 41 -3.36 3.31 10.31
N LYS A 42 -2.71 4.17 11.09
CA LYS A 42 -1.63 5.05 10.61
C LYS A 42 -0.28 4.35 10.51
N CYS A 43 -0.17 3.10 10.95
CA CYS A 43 1.08 2.35 11.03
C CYS A 43 2.10 3.07 11.93
N LEU A 44 1.66 3.64 13.06
CA LEU A 44 2.57 4.26 14.01
C LEU A 44 3.66 3.28 14.47
N PRO A 45 4.85 3.78 14.84
CA PRO A 45 5.87 2.97 15.50
C PRO A 45 5.25 2.16 16.64
N THR A 46 5.73 0.93 16.82
CA THR A 46 5.27 -0.04 17.85
C THR A 46 3.81 -0.48 17.78
N CYS A 47 2.99 0.05 16.85
CA CYS A 47 1.58 -0.34 16.70
C CYS A 47 1.36 -1.47 15.69
N LEU A 48 2.44 -2.14 15.29
CA LEU A 48 2.48 -3.14 14.24
C LEU A 48 3.07 -4.44 14.79
N GLU A 49 2.21 -5.44 14.94
CA GLU A 49 2.60 -6.78 15.37
C GLU A 49 3.27 -7.54 14.23
N SER A 50 4.59 -7.72 14.37
CA SER A 50 5.42 -8.36 13.33
C SER A 50 4.95 -9.77 12.98
N SER A 51 4.43 -10.51 13.97
CA SER A 51 3.88 -11.85 13.79
C SER A 51 2.66 -11.88 12.85
N LEU A 52 1.89 -10.80 12.80
CA LEU A 52 0.68 -10.67 11.98
C LEU A 52 0.97 -10.08 10.60
N ILE A 53 2.14 -9.47 10.40
CA ILE A 53 2.52 -8.70 9.20
C ILE A 53 3.51 -9.45 8.30
N LYS A 54 4.36 -10.29 8.88
CA LYS A 54 5.45 -10.97 8.15
C LYS A 54 4.95 -11.61 6.85
N GLN A 55 5.64 -11.30 5.74
CA GLN A 55 5.31 -11.78 4.38
C GLN A 55 3.94 -11.34 3.84
N LYS A 56 3.38 -10.23 4.34
CA LYS A 56 2.15 -9.63 3.80
C LYS A 56 2.41 -8.23 3.24
N VAL A 57 1.48 -7.78 2.40
CA VAL A 57 1.33 -6.39 2.02
C VAL A 57 0.49 -5.69 3.09
N VAL A 58 0.93 -4.54 3.59
CA VAL A 58 0.20 -3.79 4.62
C VAL A 58 -0.44 -2.54 4.03
N MET A 59 -1.71 -2.32 4.33
CA MET A 59 -2.41 -1.08 4.00
C MET A 59 -2.37 -0.13 5.21
N CYS A 60 -1.91 1.11 5.00
CA CYS A 60 -1.87 2.16 6.02
C CYS A 60 -2.63 3.42 5.56
N ASP A 61 -3.23 4.14 6.51
CA ASP A 61 -3.90 5.43 6.30
C ASP A 61 -2.91 6.61 6.26
N SER A 62 -1.62 6.34 6.43
CA SER A 62 -0.52 7.30 6.39
C SER A 62 0.67 6.70 5.64
N ASN A 63 1.39 7.54 4.89
CA ASN A 63 2.65 7.15 4.26
C ASN A 63 3.89 7.60 5.06
N ARG A 64 3.71 8.18 6.25
CA ARG A 64 4.80 8.75 7.06
C ARG A 64 5.69 7.69 7.70
N TYR A 65 5.15 6.49 7.94
CA TYR A 65 5.78 5.44 8.75
C TYR A 65 6.06 4.16 7.94
N ILE A 66 6.52 4.34 6.70
CA ILE A 66 6.80 3.21 5.81
C ILE A 66 8.00 2.39 6.32
N GLU A 67 8.97 3.03 6.98
CA GLU A 67 10.16 2.35 7.51
C GLU A 67 9.81 1.38 8.64
N GLU A 68 8.85 1.74 9.49
CA GLU A 68 8.36 0.93 10.59
C GLU A 68 7.63 -0.31 10.10
N VAL A 69 6.81 -0.16 9.05
CA VAL A 69 6.13 -1.28 8.37
C VAL A 69 7.16 -2.26 7.80
N LYS A 70 8.27 -1.74 7.25
CA LYS A 70 9.39 -2.55 6.76
C LYS A 70 10.08 -3.30 7.91
N ILE A 71 10.38 -2.62 9.02
CA ILE A 71 11.02 -3.23 10.19
C ILE A 71 10.14 -4.37 10.73
N ALA A 72 8.81 -4.22 10.67
CA ALA A 72 7.86 -5.26 11.06
C ALA A 72 7.80 -6.48 10.09
N GLY A 73 8.56 -6.47 8.99
CA GLY A 73 8.69 -7.61 8.07
C GLY A 73 7.65 -7.68 6.94
N ALA A 74 6.99 -6.56 6.63
CA ALA A 74 6.12 -6.46 5.46
C ALA A 74 6.93 -6.59 4.16
N ILE A 75 6.30 -7.16 3.13
CA ILE A 75 6.91 -7.34 1.79
C ILE A 75 6.41 -6.32 0.77
N GLY A 76 5.46 -5.47 1.15
CA GLY A 76 4.93 -4.39 0.32
C GLY A 76 3.92 -3.55 1.07
N TYR A 77 3.51 -2.43 0.49
CA TYR A 77 2.63 -1.48 1.16
C TYR A 77 1.68 -0.73 0.22
N ILE A 78 0.49 -0.45 0.74
CA ILE A 78 -0.54 0.37 0.11
C ILE A 78 -0.80 1.57 1.03
N VAL A 79 -0.57 2.78 0.52
CA VAL A 79 -0.61 4.01 1.31
C VAL A 79 -1.27 5.15 0.53
N PRO A 80 -1.77 6.22 1.19
CA PRO A 80 -2.21 7.40 0.49
C PRO A 80 -1.06 8.08 -0.26
N ASN A 81 -1.34 8.54 -1.47
CA ASN A 81 -0.51 9.47 -2.22
C ASN A 81 -0.86 10.91 -1.79
N TYR A 82 0.04 11.58 -1.06
CA TYR A 82 -0.15 12.98 -0.64
C TYR A 82 0.19 14.02 -1.73
N GLY A 83 -0.14 13.73 -2.99
CA GLY A 83 -0.01 14.71 -4.08
C GLY A 83 1.43 15.03 -4.48
N ARG A 84 2.42 14.22 -4.07
CA ARG A 84 3.75 14.30 -4.68
C ARG A 84 3.66 13.66 -6.06
N ASN A 85 3.81 14.48 -7.10
CA ASN A 85 4.00 14.01 -8.48
C ASN A 85 5.34 13.30 -8.69
N VAL A 86 6.20 13.31 -7.67
CA VAL A 86 7.46 12.57 -7.66
C VAL A 86 7.27 11.22 -6.98
N SER A 87 7.58 10.19 -7.74
CA SER A 87 7.66 8.83 -7.23
C SER A 87 9.09 8.58 -6.74
N GLY A 88 9.23 8.19 -5.46
CA GLY A 88 10.51 7.80 -4.89
C GLY A 88 10.87 6.36 -5.25
N ILE A 89 12.15 6.10 -5.53
CA ILE A 89 12.65 4.72 -5.66
C ILE A 89 12.55 4.07 -4.29
N MET A 90 11.65 3.09 -4.14
CA MET A 90 11.47 2.36 -2.90
C MET A 90 12.04 0.95 -3.05
N PRO A 91 12.73 0.41 -2.04
CA PRO A 91 13.36 -0.91 -2.10
C PRO A 91 12.36 -2.08 -1.93
N TYR A 92 11.05 -1.82 -1.99
CA TYR A 92 9.99 -2.84 -1.98
C TYR A 92 8.81 -2.39 -2.85
N PRO A 93 7.89 -3.29 -3.24
CA PRO A 93 6.65 -2.95 -3.93
C PRO A 93 5.77 -1.96 -3.14
N VAL A 94 5.43 -0.83 -3.77
CA VAL A 94 4.65 0.26 -3.18
C VAL A 94 3.52 0.67 -4.11
N ALA A 95 2.32 0.80 -3.56
CA ALA A 95 1.21 1.44 -4.23
C ALA A 95 0.78 2.69 -3.47
N GLY A 96 1.14 3.87 -3.98
CA GLY A 96 0.59 5.15 -3.52
C GLY A 96 -0.74 5.42 -4.21
N LEU A 97 -1.85 5.47 -3.48
CA LEU A 97 -3.19 5.59 -4.06
C LEU A 97 -3.83 6.94 -3.74
N THR A 98 -4.67 7.44 -4.65
CA THR A 98 -5.56 8.58 -4.33
C THR A 98 -6.52 8.17 -3.20
N THR A 99 -7.10 9.15 -2.50
CA THR A 99 -8.08 8.89 -1.44
C THR A 99 -9.24 7.99 -1.91
N ASN A 100 -9.73 8.21 -3.13
CA ASN A 100 -10.81 7.41 -3.72
C ASN A 100 -10.37 5.97 -3.96
N ALA A 101 -9.21 5.76 -4.59
CA ALA A 101 -8.68 4.42 -4.83
C ALA A 101 -8.36 3.68 -3.51
N LEU A 102 -7.82 4.38 -2.51
CA LEU A 102 -7.57 3.81 -1.19
C LEU A 102 -8.88 3.38 -0.49
N ASN A 103 -9.95 4.17 -0.61
CA ASN A 103 -11.27 3.80 -0.09
C ASN A 103 -11.86 2.57 -0.79
N LEU A 104 -11.63 2.40 -2.10
CA LEU A 104 -12.03 1.18 -2.80
C LEU A 104 -11.27 -0.05 -2.26
N VAL A 105 -9.97 0.07 -2.00
CA VAL A 105 -9.19 -1.01 -1.36
C VAL A 105 -9.74 -1.33 0.03
N LYS A 106 -10.06 -0.32 0.85
CA LYS A 106 -10.68 -0.53 2.16
C LYS A 106 -11.97 -1.33 2.06
N THR A 107 -12.86 -0.95 1.14
CA THR A 107 -14.13 -1.66 0.90
C THR A 107 -13.87 -3.11 0.50
N TYR A 108 -12.96 -3.35 -0.45
CA TYR A 108 -12.56 -4.70 -0.88
C TYR A 108 -12.03 -5.55 0.27
N MET A 109 -11.16 -5.00 1.11
CA MET A 109 -10.58 -5.72 2.25
C MET A 109 -11.60 -6.02 3.33
N ASN A 110 -12.61 -5.17 3.53
CA ASN A 110 -13.70 -5.43 4.46
C ASN A 110 -14.70 -6.48 3.91
N SER A 111 -14.82 -6.63 2.59
CA SER A 111 -15.74 -7.58 1.95
C SER A 111 -15.13 -8.95 1.65
N THR A 112 -13.84 -9.15 1.94
CA THR A 112 -13.09 -10.37 1.59
C THR A 112 -12.43 -10.95 2.84
N THR A 113 -12.63 -12.24 3.10
CA THR A 113 -12.06 -12.92 4.28
C THR A 113 -10.54 -13.08 4.21
N VAL A 114 -10.01 -13.26 3.00
CA VAL A 114 -8.57 -13.42 2.74
C VAL A 114 -8.17 -12.48 1.59
N PRO A 115 -8.02 -11.18 1.86
CA PRO A 115 -7.73 -10.22 0.81
C PRO A 115 -6.32 -10.42 0.26
N GLN A 116 -6.22 -10.38 -1.06
CA GLN A 116 -4.97 -10.56 -1.79
C GLN A 116 -4.84 -9.49 -2.87
N VAL A 117 -3.61 -9.02 -3.08
CA VAL A 117 -3.31 -7.98 -4.06
C VAL A 117 -2.06 -8.34 -4.83
N GLN A 118 -1.92 -7.72 -5.98
CA GLN A 118 -0.70 -7.76 -6.78
C GLN A 118 -0.33 -6.31 -7.09
N ILE A 119 0.90 -5.93 -6.73
CA ILE A 119 1.46 -4.62 -7.00
C ILE A 119 2.29 -4.75 -8.27
N LEU A 120 1.80 -4.16 -9.36
CA LEU A 120 2.44 -4.21 -10.67
C LEU A 120 3.62 -3.24 -10.74
N LYS A 121 4.59 -3.55 -11.60
CA LYS A 121 5.66 -2.63 -11.98
C LYS A 121 5.06 -1.32 -12.51
N SER A 122 5.70 -0.20 -12.23
CA SER A 122 5.25 1.08 -12.77
C SER A 122 5.47 1.15 -14.28
N GLU A 123 4.49 1.75 -14.97
CA GLU A 123 4.57 2.09 -16.38
C GLU A 123 4.59 3.60 -16.55
N ALA A 124 5.34 4.10 -17.53
CA ALA A 124 5.32 5.51 -17.87
C ALA A 124 4.01 5.84 -18.59
N MET A 125 3.24 6.79 -18.05
CA MET A 125 2.03 7.29 -18.70
C MET A 125 2.30 8.67 -19.32
N TYR A 126 1.85 8.86 -20.56
CA TYR A 126 1.88 10.18 -21.18
C TYR A 126 0.89 11.11 -20.49
N ASN A 127 1.39 12.22 -19.94
CA ASN A 127 0.56 13.26 -19.35
C ASN A 127 0.57 14.49 -20.27
N PRO A 128 -0.51 14.77 -21.04
CA PRO A 128 -0.57 15.93 -21.93
C PRO A 128 -0.54 17.27 -21.18
N SER A 129 -0.72 17.26 -19.86
CA SER A 129 -0.65 18.42 -18.98
C SER A 129 0.69 18.53 -18.22
N ALA A 130 1.71 17.74 -18.60
CA ALA A 130 3.01 17.68 -17.92
C ALA A 130 3.84 18.98 -17.95
N LEU A 131 3.41 19.99 -18.71
CA LEU A 131 3.97 21.35 -18.72
C LEU A 131 3.56 22.17 -17.47
N ARG A 132 3.73 21.59 -16.27
CA ARG A 132 3.61 22.31 -15.00
C ARG A 132 4.86 22.06 -14.17
N VAL A 133 5.51 23.16 -13.73
CA VAL A 133 6.67 23.12 -12.84
C VAL A 133 6.26 22.40 -11.55
N ALA A 134 7.05 21.39 -11.18
CA ALA A 134 6.85 20.57 -9.99
C ALA A 134 7.15 21.34 -8.70
#